data_AF-X0TNI2-F1
#
_entry.id   AF-X0TNI2-F1
#
_cell.length_a   1.000
_cell.length_b   1.000
_cell.length_c   1.000
_cell.angle_alpha   90.00
_cell.angle_beta   90.00
_cell.angle_gamma   90.00
#
_symmetry.space_group_name_H-M   'P 1'
#
loop_
_entity.id
_entity.type
_entity.pdbx_description
1 polymer ?
#
loop_
_entity_poly.entity_id
_entity_poly.type
_entity_poly.pdbx_seq_one_letter_code
_entity_poly.pdbx_strand_id
1 'polypeptide(L)'
;METIEEIDEIFLMVLENYTAGDPMQEQVRWTNLTYQEIIDHMSTEGITISKPVVKQLLQEHGYVKRKAQKRLSTGEHRDRNAQFEHIAGLKAEYQGSGNPIISVDTKKKSQ
;
A
#
# COMPACT_ATOMS: atom_id res chain seq x y z
N MET A 1 29.78 2.43 -10.54
CA MET A 1 28.46 1.77 -10.55
C MET A 1 27.84 2.11 -9.20
N GLU A 2 27.40 3.35 -9.01
CA GLU A 2 26.95 3.88 -7.70
C GLU A 2 25.48 4.35 -7.73
N THR A 3 24.78 4.18 -8.86
CA THR A 3 23.44 4.73 -9.06
C THR A 3 22.29 3.76 -8.73
N ILE A 4 22.57 2.52 -8.34
CA ILE A 4 21.52 1.49 -8.16
C ILE A 4 20.92 1.53 -6.76
N GLU A 5 21.72 1.76 -5.71
CA GLU A 5 21.23 1.72 -4.33
C GLU A 5 20.25 2.87 -4.01
N GLU A 6 20.50 4.08 -4.52
CA GLU A 6 19.64 5.24 -4.29
C GLU A 6 18.24 5.08 -4.91
N ILE A 7 18.15 4.37 -6.04
CA ILE A 7 16.88 4.09 -6.72
C ILE A 7 16.05 3.11 -5.90
N ASP A 8 16.67 2.07 -5.35
CA ASP A 8 15.99 1.05 -4.55
C ASP A 8 15.46 1.63 -3.24
N GLU A 9 16.23 2.49 -2.57
CA GLU A 9 15.81 3.16 -1.34
C GLU A 9 14.59 4.05 -1.57
N ILE A 10 14.62 4.90 -2.59
CA ILE A 10 13.51 5.80 -2.92
C ILE A 10 12.30 4.98 -3.37
N PHE A 11 12.51 3.90 -4.13
CA PHE A 11 11.44 3.00 -4.54
C PHE A 11 10.73 2.35 -3.34
N LEU A 12 11.49 1.87 -2.35
CA LEU A 12 10.92 1.30 -1.13
C LEU A 12 10.22 2.36 -0.27
N MET A 13 10.77 3.57 -0.17
CA MET A 13 10.13 4.70 0.54
C MET A 13 8.79 5.07 -0.10
N VAL A 14 8.75 5.20 -1.43
CA VAL A 14 7.51 5.48 -2.18
C VAL A 14 6.48 4.37 -1.95
N LEU A 15 6.90 3.11 -1.86
CA LEU A 15 5.99 1.98 -1.71
C LEU A 15 5.58 1.66 -0.27
N GLU A 16 6.26 2.19 0.77
CA GLU A 16 5.99 1.85 2.17
C GLU A 16 4.50 2.01 2.55
N ASN A 17 3.89 3.13 2.16
CA ASN A 17 2.50 3.46 2.46
C ASN A 17 1.46 2.74 1.56
N TYR A 18 1.92 2.12 0.47
CA TYR A 18 1.10 1.48 -0.55
C TYR A 18 1.31 -0.04 -0.60
N THR A 19 2.25 -0.55 0.20
CA THR A 19 2.56 -1.97 0.30
C THR A 19 1.58 -2.65 1.24
N ALA A 20 0.93 -3.67 0.71
CA ALA A 20 0.10 -4.58 1.49
C ALA A 20 0.70 -5.98 1.42
N GLY A 21 0.77 -6.64 2.58
CA GLY A 21 1.21 -8.02 2.73
C GLY A 21 0.05 -8.98 2.94
N ASP A 22 0.29 -10.27 2.73
CA ASP A 22 -0.61 -11.32 3.19
C ASP A 22 -0.26 -11.67 4.65
N PRO A 23 -1.17 -11.52 5.63
CA PRO A 23 -0.90 -11.87 7.03
C PRO A 23 -0.59 -13.37 7.22
N MET A 24 -0.92 -14.23 6.26
CA MET A 24 -0.56 -15.65 6.28
C MET A 24 0.74 -15.96 5.53
N GLN A 25 1.23 -15.03 4.70
CA GLN A 25 2.44 -15.20 3.89
C GLN A 25 3.24 -13.89 3.87
N GLU A 26 4.11 -13.71 4.86
CA GLU A 26 4.92 -12.49 5.04
C GLU A 26 5.79 -12.12 3.82
N GLN A 27 6.07 -13.09 2.95
CA GLN A 27 6.89 -12.91 1.75
C GLN A 27 6.09 -12.38 0.55
N VAL A 28 4.75 -12.37 0.64
CA VAL A 28 3.87 -11.92 -0.44
C VAL A 28 3.53 -10.47 -0.22
N ARG A 29 4.15 -9.58 -1.00
CA ARG A 29 3.90 -8.14 -1.00
C ARG A 29 3.26 -7.73 -2.32
N TRP A 30 2.26 -6.86 -2.27
CA TRP A 30 1.71 -6.21 -3.45
C TRP A 30 1.48 -4.74 -3.17
N THR A 31 1.51 -3.95 -4.24
CA THR A 31 1.14 -2.53 -4.21
C THR A 31 -0.20 -2.31 -4.88
N ASN A 32 -0.96 -1.31 -4.45
CA ASN A 32 -2.14 -0.84 -5.15
C ASN A 32 -1.82 0.17 -6.27
N LEU A 33 -0.57 0.63 -6.37
CA LEU A 33 -0.13 1.57 -7.39
C LEU A 33 0.04 0.90 -8.75
N THR A 34 -0.31 1.63 -9.80
CA THR A 34 0.01 1.31 -11.18
C THR A 34 1.44 1.71 -11.51
N TYR A 35 1.98 1.17 -12.61
CA TYR A 35 3.32 1.54 -13.06
C TYR A 35 3.48 3.04 -13.34
N GLN A 36 2.43 3.74 -13.78
CA GLN A 36 2.52 5.19 -14.02
C GLN A 36 2.57 5.96 -12.71
N GLU A 37 1.72 5.60 -11.74
CA GLU A 37 1.74 6.25 -10.43
C GLU A 37 3.10 6.08 -9.74
N ILE A 38 3.72 4.89 -9.84
CA ILE A 38 5.08 4.68 -9.32
C ILE A 38 6.09 5.61 -10.01
N ILE A 39 6.00 5.80 -11.33
CA ILE A 39 6.89 6.73 -12.06
C ILE A 39 6.66 8.17 -11.60
N ASP A 40 5.41 8.58 -11.45
CA ASP A 40 5.05 9.94 -11.04
C ASP A 40 5.54 10.23 -9.61
N HIS A 41 5.39 9.28 -8.69
CA HIS A 41 5.93 9.37 -7.33
C HIS A 41 7.46 9.42 -7.32
N MET A 42 8.14 8.53 -8.06
CA MET A 42 9.61 8.55 -8.16
C MET A 42 10.12 9.86 -8.79
N SER A 43 9.39 10.41 -9.77
CA SER A 43 9.71 11.69 -10.38
C SER A 43 9.53 12.87 -9.42
N THR A 44 8.62 12.76 -8.45
CA THR A 44 8.45 13.77 -7.39
C THR A 44 9.64 13.79 -6.44
N GLU A 45 10.25 12.63 -6.20
CA GLU A 45 11.50 12.47 -5.45
C GLU A 45 12.77 12.81 -6.29
N GLY A 46 12.59 13.26 -7.54
CA GLY A 46 13.68 13.71 -8.42
C GLY A 46 14.29 12.62 -9.31
N ILE A 47 13.74 11.40 -9.31
CA ILE A 47 14.23 10.30 -10.15
C ILE A 47 13.22 9.94 -11.24
N THR A 48 13.61 10.22 -12.49
CA THR A 48 12.82 9.82 -13.66
C THR A 48 13.19 8.40 -14.07
N ILE A 49 12.30 7.44 -13.78
CA ILE A 49 12.42 6.05 -14.23
C ILE A 49 11.41 5.71 -15.31
N SER A 50 11.66 4.62 -16.04
CA SER A 50 10.76 4.12 -17.08
C SER A 50 10.01 2.87 -16.61
N LYS A 51 8.88 2.54 -17.25
CA LYS A 51 8.08 1.33 -16.97
C LYS A 51 8.90 0.03 -16.87
N PRO A 52 9.88 -0.28 -17.75
CA PRO A 52 10.67 -1.49 -17.60
C PRO A 52 11.52 -1.50 -16.33
N VAL A 53 12.03 -0.35 -15.89
CA VAL A 53 12.79 -0.22 -14.64
C VAL A 53 11.88 -0.50 -13.44
N VAL A 54 10.69 0.11 -13.39
CA VAL A 54 9.68 -0.19 -12.36
C VAL A 54 9.35 -1.68 -12.30
N LYS A 55 9.21 -2.32 -13.46
CA LYS A 55 8.93 -3.77 -13.53
C LYS A 55 10.09 -4.60 -12.96
N GLN A 56 11.33 -4.21 -13.23
CA GLN A 56 12.51 -4.86 -12.68
C GLN A 56 12.57 -4.71 -11.16
N LEU A 57 12.40 -3.48 -10.66
CA LEU A 57 12.39 -3.18 -9.22
C LEU A 57 11.31 -3.98 -8.47
N LEU A 58 10.09 -4.03 -9.02
CA LEU A 58 9.02 -4.85 -8.44
C LEU A 58 9.39 -6.34 -8.39
N GLN A 59 10.10 -6.86 -9.40
CA GLN A 59 10.53 -8.26 -9.41
C GLN A 59 11.67 -8.53 -8.41
N GLU A 60 12.66 -7.63 -8.34
CA GLU A 60 13.81 -7.75 -7.43
C GLU A 60 13.37 -7.68 -5.96
N HIS A 61 12.40 -6.82 -5.64
CA HIS A 61 11.83 -6.71 -4.29
C HIS A 61 10.66 -7.68 -4.00
N GLY A 62 10.38 -8.62 -4.91
CA GLY A 62 9.41 -9.70 -4.66
C GLY A 62 7.94 -9.26 -4.67
N TYR A 63 7.60 -8.12 -5.30
CA TYR A 63 6.22 -7.68 -5.44
C TYR A 63 5.46 -8.53 -6.46
N VAL A 64 4.31 -9.05 -6.04
CA VAL A 64 3.44 -9.86 -6.88
C VAL A 64 2.26 -9.05 -7.39
N LYS A 65 1.81 -9.36 -8.61
CA LYS A 65 0.58 -8.80 -9.15
C LYS A 65 -0.62 -9.49 -8.54
N ARG A 66 -1.39 -8.78 -7.71
CA ARG A 66 -2.66 -9.30 -7.20
C ARG A 66 -3.76 -9.14 -8.25
N LYS A 67 -4.39 -10.25 -8.66
CA LYS A 67 -5.65 -10.19 -9.40
C LYS A 67 -6.73 -9.77 -8.42
N ALA A 68 -7.42 -8.66 -8.69
CA ALA A 68 -8.57 -8.25 -7.89
C ALA A 68 -9.62 -9.38 -7.90
N GLN A 69 -9.75 -10.09 -6.78
CA GLN A 69 -10.87 -11.00 -6.58
C GLN A 69 -12.07 -10.13 -6.20
N LYS A 70 -12.94 -9.84 -7.17
CA LYS A 70 -14.22 -9.19 -6.88
C LYS A 70 -15.01 -10.12 -5.95
N ARG A 71 -15.05 -9.78 -4.66
CA ARG A 71 -16.19 -10.18 -3.85
C ARG A 71 -17.32 -9.23 -4.22
N LEU A 72 -18.48 -9.80 -4.53
CA LEU A 72 -19.72 -9.08 -4.84
C LEU A 72 -19.88 -7.91 -3.87
N SER A 73 -19.94 -6.69 -4.42
CA SER A 73 -20.20 -5.49 -3.64
C SER A 73 -21.60 -5.58 -3.03
N THR A 74 -21.68 -5.48 -1.71
CA THR A 74 -22.96 -5.33 -1.01
C THR A 74 -23.44 -3.88 -1.20
N GLY A 75 -24.14 -3.60 -2.30
CA GLY A 75 -24.89 -2.35 -2.54
C GLY A 75 -24.10 -1.03 -2.65
N GLU A 76 -24.70 -0.03 -3.30
CA GLU A 76 -24.24 1.37 -3.24
C GLU A 76 -25.02 2.10 -2.14
N HIS A 77 -24.32 2.75 -1.21
CA HIS A 77 -24.91 3.58 -0.16
C HIS A 77 -24.24 4.96 -0.20
N ARG A 78 -25.03 6.04 -0.16
CA ARG A 78 -24.53 7.41 -0.31
C ARG A 78 -23.48 7.78 0.73
N ASP A 79 -23.63 7.28 1.96
CA ASP A 79 -22.74 7.64 3.08
C ASP A 79 -21.55 6.68 3.29
N ARG A 80 -21.19 5.88 2.27
CA ARG A 80 -20.10 4.90 2.43
C ARG A 80 -18.76 5.55 2.78
N ASN A 81 -18.49 6.75 2.26
CA ASN A 81 -17.24 7.47 2.51
C ASN A 81 -17.16 8.06 3.93
N ALA A 82 -18.30 8.40 4.54
CA ALA A 82 -18.34 9.05 5.84
C ALA A 82 -17.69 8.19 6.95
N GLN A 83 -17.83 6.86 6.85
CA GLN A 83 -17.17 5.94 7.78
C GLN A 83 -15.64 5.95 7.61
N PHE A 84 -15.14 5.99 6.37
CA PHE A 84 -13.70 6.02 6.10
C PHE A 84 -13.08 7.35 6.53
N GLU A 85 -13.75 8.47 6.27
CA GLU A 85 -13.33 9.80 6.73
C GLU A 85 -13.28 9.88 8.25
N HIS A 86 -14.29 9.34 8.94
CA HIS A 86 -14.31 9.29 10.40
C HIS A 86 -13.15 8.45 10.97
N ILE A 87 -12.88 7.26 10.42
CA ILE A 87 -11.75 6.43 10.83
C ILE A 87 -10.41 7.12 10.55
N ALA A 88 -10.30 7.84 9.43
CA ALA A 88 -9.10 8.59 9.08
C ALA A 88 -8.81 9.72 10.08
N GLY A 89 -9.84 10.47 10.48
CA GLY A 89 -9.73 11.52 11.50
C GLY A 89 -9.27 10.96 12.85
N LEU A 90 -9.89 9.87 13.30
CA LEU A 90 -9.50 9.19 14.55
C LEU A 90 -8.05 8.69 14.48
N LYS A 91 -7.63 8.08 13.37
CA LYS A 91 -6.24 7.63 13.19
C LYS A 91 -5.24 8.78 13.35
N ALA A 92 -5.50 9.92 12.72
CA ALA A 92 -4.62 11.09 12.82
C ALA A 92 -4.51 11.61 14.26
N GLU A 93 -5.63 11.68 14.97
CA GLU A 93 -5.67 12.09 16.38
C GLU A 93 -4.87 11.14 17.28
N TYR A 94 -5.06 9.82 17.14
CA TYR A 94 -4.39 8.84 17.97
C TYR A 94 -2.90 8.69 17.64
N GLN A 95 -2.49 8.88 16.38
CA GLN A 95 -1.08 8.94 15.98
C GLN A 95 -0.33 10.10 16.65
N GLY A 96 -0.98 11.25 16.86
CA GLY A 96 -0.40 12.40 17.57
C GLY A 96 -0.35 12.23 19.09
N SER A 97 -1.10 11.28 19.65
CA SER A 97 -1.28 11.15 21.11
C SER A 97 -0.23 10.30 21.83
N GLY A 98 0.74 9.70 21.11
CA GLY A 98 1.79 8.85 21.70
C GLY A 98 1.28 7.55 22.32
N ASN A 99 -0.01 7.24 22.20
CA ASN A 99 -0.62 6.01 22.71
C ASN A 99 -0.42 4.85 21.73
N PRO A 100 -0.23 3.61 22.21
CA PRO A 100 -0.11 2.44 21.35
C PRO A 100 -1.43 2.16 20.61
N ILE A 101 -1.38 2.11 19.28
CA ILE A 101 -2.53 1.75 18.44
C ILE A 101 -2.63 0.22 18.42
N ILE A 102 -3.69 -0.33 19.03
CA ILE A 102 -3.95 -1.78 19.07
C ILE A 102 -5.03 -2.12 18.03
N SER A 103 -4.66 -2.91 17.01
CA SER A 103 -5.60 -3.47 16.05
C SER A 103 -6.11 -4.82 16.55
N VAL A 104 -7.39 -4.91 16.89
CA VAL A 104 -8.04 -6.15 17.34
C VAL A 104 -9.05 -6.61 16.30
N ASP A 105 -8.75 -7.70 15.59
CA ASP A 105 -9.70 -8.38 14.69
C ASP A 105 -10.47 -9.45 15.50
N THR A 106 -11.78 -9.27 15.66
CA THR A 106 -12.62 -10.31 16.26
C THR A 106 -13.43 -11.01 15.17
N LYS A 107 -13.13 -12.27 14.93
CA LYS A 107 -13.95 -13.13 14.06
C LYS A 107 -15.19 -13.61 14.81
N LYS A 108 -16.37 -13.19 14.37
CA LYS A 108 -17.65 -13.76 14.86
C LYS A 108 -17.70 -15.25 14.52
N LYS A 109 -17.71 -16.12 15.52
CA LYS A 109 -18.18 -17.50 15.33
C LYS A 109 -19.71 -17.44 15.22
N SER A 110 -20.25 -17.91 14.11
CA SER A 110 -21.68 -18.15 13.94
C SER A 110 -22.11 -19.26 14.89
N GLN A 111 -23.13 -19.00 15.70
CA GLN A 111 -23.87 -20.00 16.46
C GLN A 111 -25.10 -20.42 15.66
#